data_AF-A0A158M2T9-F1
#
_entry.id   AF-A0A158M2T9-F1
#
_cell.length_a   1.000
_cell.length_b   1.000
_cell.length_c   1.000
_cell.angle_alpha   90.00
_cell.angle_beta   90.00
_cell.angle_gamma   90.00
#
_symmetry.space_group_name_H-M   'P 1'
#
loop_
_entity.id
_entity.type
_entity.pdbx_description
1 polymer ?
#
loop_
_entity_poly.entity_id
_entity_poly.type
_entity_poly.pdbx_seq_one_letter_code
_entity_poly.pdbx_strand_id
1 'polypeptide(L)'
;MNWGVGDFQFLKSGSDEPCIQPIESSHLAVVDVALAAGFGSLRRFNALFQARYRLAPTALRRRKRAEPSSQIRLKLSYRPPYRWETMLGFLASRAIPGIEIVDAQRYARAVALTGTDGGMHTGWISVRHLPARHALDLEVSLTLLPVLPIVLARVRHLFDLTCDPHPVHEGLAGMNTLAESMQILGTRLPGSFDPFEMAVRAVLGQQITVGAARTLASRMVSHYGIAVETGVPGLSHAFPSPERILELNGDIETHLGPLGIIRTRARTIRALAHALSTGELDFGPGAIAEDEVQKLLTLPGIGPWTAQYIAMRAMAWTDAFMPTDFGVKKALAPRTAGQIRELAQAWQPWRSYATINLWNALH
;
A
#
# COMPACT_ATOMS: atom_id res chain seq x y z
N MET A 1 2.47 -3.55 -20.66
CA MET A 1 3.40 -4.35 -19.84
C MET A 1 3.25 -5.82 -20.22
N ASN A 2 4.28 -6.43 -20.78
CA ASN A 2 4.35 -7.89 -20.93
C ASN A 2 4.76 -8.47 -19.58
N TRP A 3 3.77 -8.75 -18.73
CA TRP A 3 3.97 -9.49 -17.49
C TRP A 3 4.31 -10.95 -17.85
N GLY A 4 5.60 -11.24 -17.82
CA GLY A 4 6.14 -12.55 -18.19
C GLY A 4 5.78 -13.61 -17.16
N VAL A 5 5.92 -14.88 -17.55
CA VAL A 5 5.53 -16.09 -16.82
C VAL A 5 6.28 -16.28 -15.46
N GLY A 6 7.00 -15.27 -14.97
CA GLY A 6 7.71 -15.22 -13.68
C GLY A 6 7.04 -14.40 -12.57
N ASP A 7 5.92 -13.72 -12.82
CA ASP A 7 5.36 -12.68 -11.93
C ASP A 7 4.59 -13.16 -10.68
N PHE A 8 4.74 -14.43 -10.31
CA PHE A 8 4.15 -14.98 -9.09
C PHE A 8 5.20 -15.60 -8.18
N GLN A 9 6.09 -14.77 -7.63
CA GLN A 9 6.91 -15.14 -6.46
C GLN A 9 6.08 -15.37 -5.18
N PHE A 10 4.75 -15.23 -5.22
CA PHE A 10 3.84 -15.60 -4.12
C PHE A 10 4.10 -17.02 -3.58
N LEU A 11 4.54 -17.95 -4.45
CA LEU A 11 4.86 -19.34 -4.10
C LEU A 11 6.24 -19.53 -3.44
N LYS A 12 7.16 -18.55 -3.48
CA LYS A 12 8.45 -18.66 -2.76
C LYS A 12 8.34 -18.40 -1.26
N SER A 13 7.25 -17.78 -0.80
CA SER A 13 6.97 -17.59 0.64
C SER A 13 6.49 -18.87 1.34
N GLY A 14 6.14 -19.91 0.58
CA GLY A 14 5.59 -21.14 1.12
C GLY A 14 4.25 -20.98 1.85
N SER A 15 3.49 -19.89 1.63
CA SER A 15 2.16 -19.72 2.21
C SER A 15 1.07 -20.04 1.19
N ASP A 16 0.31 -21.12 1.40
CA ASP A 16 -0.88 -21.46 0.58
C ASP A 16 -2.18 -20.80 1.12
N GLU A 17 -2.05 -19.85 2.06
CA GLU A 17 -3.14 -19.00 2.57
C GLU A 17 -4.05 -18.39 1.48
N PRO A 18 -3.54 -17.85 0.34
CA PRO A 18 -4.39 -17.28 -0.70
C PRO A 18 -5.29 -18.31 -1.41
N CYS A 19 -5.05 -19.61 -1.19
CA CYS A 19 -5.84 -20.70 -1.76
C CYS A 19 -6.75 -21.34 -0.72
N ILE A 20 -6.23 -21.59 0.48
CA ILE A 20 -6.96 -22.30 1.56
C ILE A 20 -8.12 -21.45 2.08
N GLN A 21 -7.85 -20.20 2.42
CA GLN A 21 -8.85 -19.37 3.10
C GLN A 21 -10.08 -19.09 2.23
N PRO A 22 -9.96 -18.72 0.93
CA PRO A 22 -11.15 -18.57 0.08
C PRO A 22 -11.97 -19.85 -0.04
N ILE A 23 -11.34 -21.03 -0.08
CA ILE A 23 -12.04 -22.32 -0.17
C ILE A 23 -12.80 -22.61 1.12
N GLU A 24 -12.23 -22.29 2.28
CA GLU A 24 -12.85 -22.48 3.59
C GLU A 24 -13.96 -21.45 3.88
N SER A 25 -13.82 -20.21 3.39
CA SER A 25 -14.65 -19.08 3.78
C SER A 25 -15.72 -18.68 2.77
N SER A 26 -15.76 -19.28 1.57
CA SER A 26 -16.68 -18.89 0.49
C SER A 26 -17.21 -20.08 -0.33
N HIS A 27 -18.20 -19.83 -1.19
CA HIS A 27 -18.79 -20.80 -2.12
C HIS A 27 -18.11 -20.89 -3.49
N LEU A 28 -17.03 -20.15 -3.71
CA LEU A 28 -16.32 -20.09 -5.00
C LEU A 28 -15.99 -21.47 -5.59
N ALA A 29 -16.13 -21.71 -6.89
CA ALA A 29 -15.70 -22.99 -7.41
C ALA A 29 -14.19 -23.14 -7.16
N VAL A 30 -13.73 -24.34 -6.82
CA VAL A 30 -12.29 -24.60 -6.58
C VAL A 30 -11.46 -24.22 -7.80
N VAL A 31 -12.06 -24.29 -9.00
CA VAL A 31 -11.44 -23.83 -10.24
C VAL A 31 -11.21 -22.32 -10.26
N ASP A 32 -12.15 -21.53 -9.75
CA ASP A 32 -12.04 -20.07 -9.72
C ASP A 32 -10.96 -19.65 -8.72
N VAL A 33 -10.89 -20.31 -7.57
CA VAL A 33 -9.82 -20.07 -6.59
C VAL A 33 -8.45 -20.48 -7.13
N ALA A 34 -8.37 -21.62 -7.83
CA ALA A 34 -7.13 -22.07 -8.46
C ALA A 34 -6.63 -21.06 -9.50
N LEU A 35 -7.53 -20.61 -10.38
CA LEU A 35 -7.22 -19.62 -11.41
C LEU A 35 -6.81 -18.28 -10.80
N ALA A 36 -7.56 -17.78 -9.82
CA ALA A 36 -7.26 -16.54 -9.09
C ALA A 36 -5.92 -16.60 -8.35
N ALA A 37 -5.52 -17.78 -7.86
CA ALA A 37 -4.23 -17.99 -7.23
C ALA A 37 -3.07 -18.20 -8.23
N GLY A 38 -3.32 -18.05 -9.54
CA GLY A 38 -2.31 -18.14 -10.60
C GLY A 38 -2.03 -19.56 -11.10
N PHE A 39 -2.86 -20.55 -10.74
CA PHE A 39 -2.69 -21.91 -11.26
C PHE A 39 -3.30 -22.02 -12.65
N GLY A 40 -2.45 -22.26 -13.66
CA GLY A 40 -2.89 -22.47 -15.06
C GLY A 40 -3.69 -23.77 -15.31
N SER A 41 -3.96 -24.58 -14.29
CA SER A 41 -4.94 -25.68 -14.38
C SER A 41 -5.36 -26.18 -12.99
N LEU A 42 -6.59 -26.68 -12.89
CA LEU A 42 -7.10 -27.36 -11.70
C LEU A 42 -6.25 -28.58 -11.31
N ARG A 43 -5.65 -29.25 -12.30
CA ARG A 43 -4.79 -30.42 -12.07
C ARG A 43 -3.53 -30.04 -11.31
N ARG A 44 -2.85 -28.93 -11.67
CA ARG A 44 -1.66 -28.44 -10.94
C ARG A 44 -2.03 -27.99 -9.53
N PHE A 45 -3.18 -27.34 -9.37
CA PHE A 45 -3.70 -26.95 -8.06
C PHE A 45 -3.97 -28.15 -7.15
N ASN A 46 -4.71 -29.14 -7.64
CA ASN A 46 -4.97 -30.39 -6.91
C ASN A 46 -3.66 -31.14 -6.59
N ALA A 47 -2.69 -31.15 -7.50
CA ALA A 47 -1.40 -31.79 -7.26
C ALA A 47 -0.61 -31.10 -6.12
N LEU A 48 -0.62 -29.75 -6.06
CA LEU A 48 0.00 -29.00 -4.97
C LEU A 48 -0.68 -29.29 -3.62
N PHE A 49 -2.01 -29.31 -3.59
CA PHE A 49 -2.76 -29.63 -2.37
C PHE A 49 -2.55 -31.07 -1.89
N GLN A 50 -2.49 -32.03 -2.81
CA GLN A 50 -2.18 -33.42 -2.47
C GLN A 50 -0.74 -33.57 -1.97
N ALA A 51 0.22 -32.94 -2.63
CA ALA A 51 1.62 -33.00 -2.23
C ALA A 51 1.87 -32.37 -0.84
N ARG A 52 1.20 -31.24 -0.55
CA ARG A 52 1.49 -30.44 0.64
C ARG A 52 0.55 -30.68 1.83
N TYR A 53 -0.72 -30.96 1.56
CA TYR A 53 -1.75 -31.14 2.58
C TYR A 53 -2.33 -32.56 2.63
N ARG A 54 -1.94 -33.44 1.67
CA ARG A 54 -2.48 -34.81 1.52
C ARG A 54 -4.01 -34.85 1.47
N LEU A 55 -4.62 -33.79 0.93
CA LEU A 55 -6.05 -33.58 0.88
C LEU A 55 -6.43 -32.98 -0.48
N ALA A 56 -7.64 -33.28 -0.95
CA ALA A 56 -8.23 -32.55 -2.07
C ALA A 56 -8.71 -31.17 -1.59
N PRO A 57 -8.59 -30.09 -2.39
CA PRO A 57 -9.04 -28.76 -1.97
C PRO A 57 -10.54 -28.72 -1.62
N THR A 58 -11.37 -29.50 -2.32
CA THR A 58 -12.81 -29.65 -1.99
C THR A 58 -13.07 -30.20 -0.57
N ALA A 59 -12.11 -30.93 0.02
CA ALA A 59 -12.23 -31.43 1.39
C ALA A 59 -12.13 -30.31 2.44
N LEU A 60 -11.49 -29.17 2.11
CA LEU A 60 -11.43 -27.99 3.00
C LEU A 60 -12.81 -27.33 3.17
N ARG A 61 -13.62 -27.36 2.12
CA ARG A 61 -15.01 -26.84 2.15
C ARG A 61 -15.92 -27.64 3.09
N ARG A 62 -15.57 -28.89 3.39
CA ARG A 62 -16.42 -29.82 4.14
C ARG A 62 -16.55 -29.47 5.65
N ARG A 63 -15.92 -28.39 6.12
CA ARG A 63 -15.91 -27.99 7.54
C ARG A 63 -16.78 -26.80 7.94
N LYS A 64 -17.42 -26.05 7.03
CA LYS A 64 -18.45 -25.05 7.38
C LYS A 64 -19.28 -24.67 6.15
N ARG A 65 -20.60 -24.85 6.22
CA ARG A 65 -21.57 -24.35 5.23
C ARG A 65 -21.76 -22.86 5.49
N ALA A 66 -21.11 -21.99 4.70
CA ALA A 66 -21.40 -20.55 4.72
C ALA A 66 -22.69 -20.26 3.92
N GLU A 67 -23.30 -19.08 4.06
CA GLU A 67 -24.35 -18.55 3.17
C GLU A 67 -23.73 -18.05 1.84
N PRO A 68 -24.48 -17.88 0.74
CA PRO A 68 -24.01 -17.20 -0.47
C PRO A 68 -23.56 -15.78 -0.12
N SER A 69 -22.25 -15.60 0.04
CA SER A 69 -21.63 -14.32 0.41
C SER A 69 -21.17 -13.59 -0.84
N SER A 70 -21.52 -12.32 -0.99
CA SER A 70 -21.03 -11.43 -2.07
C SER A 70 -19.57 -10.97 -1.86
N GLN A 71 -18.89 -11.52 -0.85
CA GLN A 71 -17.56 -11.13 -0.42
C GLN A 71 -16.71 -12.33 0.03
N ILE A 72 -15.40 -12.17 -0.07
CA ILE A 72 -14.34 -13.08 0.39
C ILE A 72 -13.83 -12.55 1.74
N ARG A 73 -13.60 -13.44 2.71
CA ARG A 73 -12.98 -13.08 3.99
C ARG A 73 -11.68 -13.83 4.21
N LEU A 74 -10.61 -13.10 4.53
CA LEU A 74 -9.26 -13.62 4.65
C LEU A 74 -8.62 -13.10 5.94
N LYS A 75 -7.74 -13.90 6.53
CA LYS A 75 -6.95 -13.50 7.69
C LYS A 75 -5.51 -13.30 7.27
N LEU A 76 -4.99 -12.10 7.50
CA LEU A 76 -3.61 -11.74 7.20
C LEU A 76 -2.82 -11.63 8.50
N SER A 77 -2.02 -12.66 8.77
CA SER A 77 -1.17 -12.73 9.97
C SER A 77 -0.06 -11.68 9.95
N TYR A 78 0.30 -11.18 11.14
CA TYR A 78 1.46 -10.34 11.39
C TYR A 78 2.24 -10.84 12.61
N ARG A 79 3.51 -10.44 12.75
CA ARG A 79 4.32 -10.70 13.95
C ARG A 79 3.99 -9.67 15.05
N PRO A 80 3.50 -10.06 16.24
CA PRO A 80 3.20 -9.09 17.30
C PRO A 80 4.49 -8.47 17.90
N PRO A 81 4.39 -7.31 18.56
CA PRO A 81 3.18 -6.49 18.71
C PRO A 81 2.85 -5.64 17.46
N TYR A 82 1.62 -5.12 17.42
CA TYR A 82 1.12 -4.29 16.31
C TYR A 82 0.31 -3.11 16.87
N ARG A 83 0.75 -1.87 16.63
CA ARG A 83 0.07 -0.65 17.10
C ARG A 83 -1.04 -0.21 16.15
N TRP A 84 -2.14 -0.94 16.18
CA TRP A 84 -3.26 -0.78 15.23
C TRP A 84 -3.87 0.63 15.26
N GLU A 85 -4.12 1.19 16.43
CA GLU A 85 -4.71 2.52 16.59
C GLU A 85 -3.82 3.62 15.99
N THR A 86 -2.49 3.51 16.16
CA THR A 86 -1.53 4.44 15.56
C THR A 86 -1.51 4.32 14.03
N MET A 87 -1.56 3.10 13.49
CA MET A 87 -1.69 2.86 12.05
C MET A 87 -2.98 3.45 11.50
N LEU A 88 -4.13 3.18 12.14
CA LEU A 88 -5.42 3.74 11.73
C LEU A 88 -5.43 5.26 11.82
N GLY A 89 -4.90 5.85 12.89
CA GLY A 89 -4.80 7.32 13.03
C GLY A 89 -3.99 7.96 11.91
N PHE A 90 -2.87 7.32 11.52
CA PHE A 90 -2.05 7.77 10.41
C PHE A 90 -2.79 7.74 9.06
N LEU A 91 -3.55 6.67 8.80
CA LEU A 91 -4.35 6.51 7.59
C LEU A 91 -5.56 7.46 7.59
N ALA A 92 -6.26 7.60 8.71
CA ALA A 92 -7.42 8.46 8.88
C ALA A 92 -7.11 9.92 8.58
N SER A 93 -5.96 10.42 9.05
CA SER A 93 -5.56 11.81 8.80
C SER A 93 -5.27 12.11 7.31
N ARG A 94 -5.08 11.06 6.50
CA ARG A 94 -4.73 11.11 5.07
C ARG A 94 -5.81 10.52 4.15
N ALA A 95 -6.92 10.03 4.71
CA ALA A 95 -7.96 9.35 3.96
C ALA A 95 -8.59 10.28 2.90
N ILE A 96 -8.70 9.83 1.65
CA ILE A 96 -9.40 10.60 0.62
C ILE A 96 -10.90 10.23 0.63
N PRO A 97 -11.81 11.19 0.90
CA PRO A 97 -13.25 10.97 0.76
C PRO A 97 -13.61 10.39 -0.62
N GLY A 98 -14.46 9.37 -0.64
CA GLY A 98 -14.83 8.65 -1.85
C GLY A 98 -13.93 7.44 -2.17
N ILE A 99 -12.68 7.44 -1.70
CA ILE A 99 -11.75 6.29 -1.85
C ILE A 99 -11.64 5.52 -0.55
N GLU A 100 -11.49 6.20 0.58
CA GLU A 100 -11.12 5.59 1.86
C GLU A 100 -12.08 6.03 2.96
N ILE A 101 -12.46 5.07 3.79
CA ILE A 101 -13.18 5.30 5.05
C ILE A 101 -12.31 4.71 6.15
N VAL A 102 -12.04 5.53 7.17
CA VAL A 102 -11.33 5.10 8.36
C VAL A 102 -12.15 5.51 9.57
N ASP A 103 -12.58 4.53 10.35
CA ASP A 103 -13.24 4.73 11.63
C ASP A 103 -12.39 4.12 12.76
N ALA A 104 -12.90 4.12 13.99
CA ALA A 104 -12.16 3.63 15.15
C ALA A 104 -11.79 2.14 15.08
N GLN A 105 -12.49 1.34 14.26
CA GLN A 105 -12.34 -0.12 14.24
C GLN A 105 -11.86 -0.67 12.89
N ARG A 106 -12.06 0.07 11.79
CA ARG A 106 -11.73 -0.43 10.45
C ARG A 106 -11.16 0.64 9.52
N TYR A 107 -10.39 0.14 8.58
CA TYR A 107 -10.06 0.80 7.32
C TYR A 107 -10.89 0.14 6.21
N ALA A 108 -11.42 0.91 5.27
CA ALA A 108 -12.04 0.39 4.06
C ALA A 108 -11.66 1.27 2.88
N ARG A 109 -11.56 0.69 1.68
CA ARG A 109 -11.32 1.45 0.47
C ARG A 109 -11.99 0.88 -0.76
N ALA A 110 -12.29 1.77 -1.71
CA ALA A 110 -12.56 1.40 -3.09
C ALA A 110 -11.25 1.03 -3.82
N VAL A 111 -11.37 0.11 -4.76
CA VAL A 111 -10.27 -0.51 -5.49
C VAL A 111 -10.64 -0.56 -6.96
N ALA A 112 -9.68 -0.20 -7.81
CA ALA A 112 -9.69 -0.47 -9.25
C ALA A 112 -8.30 -1.00 -9.61
N LEU A 113 -8.24 -2.17 -10.24
CA LEU A 113 -7.00 -2.84 -10.61
C LEU A 113 -7.15 -3.48 -11.98
N THR A 114 -6.12 -3.37 -12.80
CA THR A 114 -6.03 -4.11 -14.06
C THR A 114 -5.51 -5.52 -13.79
N GLY A 115 -6.23 -6.53 -14.27
CA GLY A 115 -5.84 -7.93 -14.22
C GLY A 115 -4.77 -8.28 -15.25
N THR A 116 -4.22 -9.49 -15.15
CA THR A 116 -3.25 -10.01 -16.15
C THR A 116 -3.88 -10.22 -17.53
N ASP A 117 -5.22 -10.30 -17.58
CA ASP A 117 -6.03 -10.34 -18.80
C ASP A 117 -6.22 -8.95 -19.44
N GLY A 118 -5.71 -7.89 -18.81
CA GLY A 118 -5.91 -6.50 -19.23
C GLY A 118 -7.28 -5.92 -18.83
N GLY A 119 -8.13 -6.70 -18.16
CA GLY A 119 -9.44 -6.26 -17.69
C GLY A 119 -9.34 -5.37 -16.46
N MET A 120 -10.15 -4.31 -16.40
CA MET A 120 -10.27 -3.49 -15.18
C MET A 120 -11.27 -4.14 -14.22
N HIS A 121 -10.82 -4.44 -13.00
CA HIS A 121 -11.63 -4.99 -11.92
C HIS A 121 -11.81 -3.95 -10.83
N THR A 122 -13.07 -3.64 -10.51
CA THR A 122 -13.42 -2.65 -9.49
C THR A 122 -14.18 -3.30 -8.33
N GLY A 123 -14.05 -2.72 -7.14
CA GLY A 123 -14.67 -3.26 -5.95
C GLY A 123 -14.19 -2.57 -4.68
N TRP A 124 -14.28 -3.26 -3.55
CA TRP A 124 -13.87 -2.69 -2.27
C TRP A 124 -13.19 -3.72 -1.37
N ILE A 125 -12.44 -3.20 -0.40
CA ILE A 125 -11.90 -3.96 0.72
C ILE A 125 -12.25 -3.31 2.05
N SER A 126 -12.35 -4.12 3.10
CA SER A 126 -12.44 -3.65 4.49
C SER A 126 -11.52 -4.46 5.38
N VAL A 127 -10.80 -3.79 6.27
CA VAL A 127 -9.76 -4.36 7.12
C VAL A 127 -10.03 -4.01 8.58
N ARG A 128 -10.08 -5.03 9.43
CA ARG A 128 -10.24 -4.93 10.89
C ARG A 128 -9.10 -5.64 11.61
N HIS A 129 -8.84 -5.24 12.85
CA HIS A 129 -7.82 -5.89 13.70
C HIS A 129 -8.39 -7.06 14.50
N LEU A 130 -7.67 -8.19 14.48
CA LEU A 130 -7.93 -9.35 15.34
C LEU A 130 -6.72 -9.57 16.27
N PRO A 131 -6.57 -8.79 17.36
CA PRO A 131 -5.38 -8.82 18.20
C PRO A 131 -5.13 -10.19 18.83
N ALA A 132 -6.19 -10.87 19.30
CA ALA A 132 -6.12 -12.22 19.89
C ALA A 132 -5.66 -13.32 18.90
N ARG A 133 -5.59 -13.00 17.61
CA ARG A 133 -5.14 -13.92 16.54
C ARG A 133 -3.88 -13.44 15.84
N HIS A 134 -3.30 -12.31 16.27
CA HIS A 134 -2.18 -11.65 15.61
C HIS A 134 -2.38 -11.50 14.09
N ALA A 135 -3.60 -11.09 13.69
CA ALA A 135 -3.99 -11.00 12.30
C ALA A 135 -4.89 -9.80 12.01
N LEU A 136 -5.01 -9.44 10.74
CA LEU A 136 -6.05 -8.56 10.20
C LEU A 136 -7.14 -9.40 9.54
N ASP A 137 -8.40 -9.07 9.79
CA ASP A 137 -9.57 -9.60 9.05
C ASP A 137 -9.78 -8.73 7.81
N LEU A 138 -9.58 -9.31 6.63
CA LEU A 138 -9.74 -8.65 5.34
C LEU A 138 -11.01 -9.18 4.67
N GLU A 139 -11.99 -8.29 4.48
CA GLU A 139 -13.15 -8.52 3.62
C GLU A 139 -12.89 -7.92 2.25
N VAL A 140 -13.20 -8.64 1.17
CA VAL A 140 -12.97 -8.25 -0.23
C VAL A 140 -14.23 -8.52 -1.05
N SER A 141 -14.67 -7.59 -1.90
CA SER A 141 -15.78 -7.85 -2.83
C SER A 141 -15.43 -8.97 -3.82
N LEU A 142 -16.40 -9.82 -4.17
CA LEU A 142 -16.18 -10.92 -5.13
C LEU A 142 -15.70 -10.46 -6.51
N THR A 143 -16.03 -9.22 -6.91
CA THR A 143 -15.59 -8.61 -8.18
C THR A 143 -14.07 -8.47 -8.29
N LEU A 144 -13.36 -8.49 -7.16
CA LEU A 144 -11.89 -8.42 -7.11
C LEU A 144 -11.24 -9.80 -7.06
N LEU A 145 -12.01 -10.90 -7.16
CA LEU A 145 -11.45 -12.26 -7.15
C LEU A 145 -10.36 -12.47 -8.22
N PRO A 146 -10.51 -12.01 -9.49
CA PRO A 146 -9.48 -12.20 -10.52
C PRO A 146 -8.14 -11.52 -10.18
N VAL A 147 -8.18 -10.48 -9.35
CA VAL A 147 -7.01 -9.68 -8.94
C VAL A 147 -6.67 -9.89 -7.45
N LEU A 148 -7.20 -10.92 -6.82
CA LEU A 148 -7.07 -11.15 -5.38
C LEU A 148 -5.60 -11.21 -4.90
N PRO A 149 -4.65 -11.86 -5.60
CA PRO A 149 -3.24 -11.83 -5.18
C PRO A 149 -2.65 -10.42 -5.13
N ILE A 150 -3.02 -9.56 -6.07
CA ILE A 150 -2.58 -8.16 -6.13
C ILE A 150 -3.18 -7.39 -4.93
N VAL A 151 -4.47 -7.59 -4.65
CA VAL A 151 -5.13 -7.01 -3.47
C VAL A 151 -4.41 -7.44 -2.18
N LEU A 152 -4.11 -8.74 -2.03
CA LEU A 152 -3.42 -9.27 -0.86
C LEU A 152 -2.02 -8.66 -0.67
N ALA A 153 -1.23 -8.55 -1.73
CA ALA A 153 0.08 -7.90 -1.67
C ALA A 153 -0.05 -6.44 -1.24
N ARG A 154 -0.98 -5.69 -1.84
CA ARG A 154 -1.22 -4.27 -1.54
C ARG A 154 -1.72 -4.03 -0.12
N VAL A 155 -2.55 -4.91 0.43
CA VAL A 155 -2.97 -4.84 1.84
C VAL A 155 -1.80 -5.16 2.77
N ARG A 156 -1.01 -6.20 2.49
CA ARG A 156 0.19 -6.52 3.29
C ARG A 156 1.19 -5.37 3.30
N HIS A 157 1.34 -4.68 2.16
CA HIS A 157 2.19 -3.50 2.01
C HIS A 157 1.65 -2.30 2.79
N LEU A 158 0.39 -1.94 2.58
CA LEU A 158 -0.27 -0.81 3.25
C LEU A 158 -0.14 -0.89 4.78
N PHE A 159 -0.31 -2.09 5.35
CA PHE A 159 -0.27 -2.35 6.78
C PHE A 159 1.06 -2.91 7.29
N ASP A 160 2.09 -3.03 6.44
CA ASP A 160 3.42 -3.52 6.82
C ASP A 160 3.38 -4.85 7.60
N LEU A 161 2.68 -5.83 7.04
CA LEU A 161 2.41 -7.10 7.72
C LEU A 161 3.62 -8.05 7.70
N THR A 162 4.63 -7.77 6.89
CA THR A 162 5.86 -8.56 6.79
C THR A 162 6.93 -8.17 7.82
N CYS A 163 6.77 -7.01 8.47
CA CYS A 163 7.69 -6.53 9.49
C CYS A 163 7.83 -7.51 10.68
N ASP A 164 9.08 -7.75 11.06
CA ASP A 164 9.42 -8.25 12.39
C ASP A 164 9.75 -7.05 13.29
N PRO A 165 8.91 -6.74 14.30
CA PRO A 165 9.07 -5.52 15.07
C PRO A 165 10.27 -5.56 16.04
N HIS A 166 10.79 -6.75 16.40
CA HIS A 166 11.87 -6.84 17.39
C HIS A 166 13.23 -6.38 16.85
N PRO A 167 13.72 -6.87 15.69
CA PRO A 167 14.98 -6.37 15.12
C PRO A 167 14.94 -4.88 14.77
N VAL A 168 13.77 -4.37 14.35
CA VAL A 168 13.56 -2.94 14.09
C VAL A 168 13.71 -2.13 15.37
N HIS A 169 13.05 -2.57 16.45
CA HIS A 169 13.16 -1.92 17.74
C HIS A 169 14.61 -1.96 18.26
N GLU A 170 15.24 -3.13 18.29
CA GLU A 170 16.64 -3.27 18.72
C GLU A 170 17.61 -2.37 17.94
N GLY A 171 17.46 -2.33 16.61
CA GLY A 171 18.28 -1.46 15.75
C GLY A 171 18.06 0.03 15.95
N LEU A 172 16.97 0.43 16.62
CA LEU A 172 16.64 1.82 16.92
C LEU A 172 16.87 2.19 18.41
N ALA A 173 17.55 1.32 19.17
CA ALA A 173 17.84 1.54 20.59
C ALA A 173 18.45 2.91 20.90
N GLY A 174 19.32 3.39 20.01
CA GLY A 174 19.98 4.70 20.14
C GLY A 174 19.01 5.90 20.14
N MET A 175 17.79 5.76 19.62
CA MET A 175 16.80 6.86 19.62
C MET A 175 16.41 7.29 21.03
N ASN A 176 16.36 6.36 22.00
CA ASN A 176 16.00 6.68 23.38
C ASN A 176 17.03 7.54 24.11
N THR A 177 18.23 7.73 23.55
CA THR A 177 19.21 8.69 24.06
C THR A 177 18.84 10.15 23.78
N LEU A 178 17.91 10.38 22.83
CA LEU A 178 17.50 11.70 22.38
C LEU A 178 16.28 12.21 23.15
N ALA A 179 15.33 11.32 23.40
CA ALA A 179 14.18 11.52 24.27
C ALA A 179 13.69 10.16 24.78
N GLU A 180 13.12 10.15 25.98
CA GLU A 180 12.55 8.93 26.56
C GLU A 180 11.43 8.39 25.66
N SER A 181 11.37 7.07 25.50
CA SER A 181 10.35 6.37 24.72
C SER A 181 10.23 6.81 23.25
N MET A 182 11.33 7.25 22.63
CA MET A 182 11.34 7.61 21.21
C MET A 182 11.27 6.38 20.30
N GLN A 183 11.92 5.27 20.65
CA GLN A 183 11.71 3.98 19.96
C GLN A 183 10.57 3.20 20.64
N ILE A 184 9.56 2.83 19.85
CA ILE A 184 8.40 2.10 20.35
C ILE A 184 8.29 0.74 19.66
N LEU A 185 8.28 -0.34 20.44
CA LEU A 185 8.10 -1.70 19.94
C LEU A 185 6.71 -1.86 19.26
N GLY A 186 6.69 -2.48 18.08
CA GLY A 186 5.46 -2.67 17.31
C GLY A 186 5.06 -1.48 16.43
N THR A 187 5.88 -0.43 16.36
CA THR A 187 5.76 0.60 15.31
C THR A 187 5.88 -0.03 13.93
N ARG A 188 5.02 0.39 13.01
CA ARG A 188 4.95 -0.09 11.63
C ARG A 188 5.24 1.03 10.66
N LEU A 189 5.69 0.68 9.46
CA LEU A 189 5.85 1.62 8.34
C LEU A 189 4.54 1.66 7.53
N PRO A 190 3.70 2.70 7.62
CA PRO A 190 2.50 2.75 6.79
C PRO A 190 2.92 2.77 5.31
N GLY A 191 2.58 1.74 4.54
CA GLY A 191 2.88 1.68 3.12
C GLY A 191 1.89 2.48 2.28
N SER A 192 1.58 1.98 1.10
CA SER A 192 0.46 2.42 0.28
C SER A 192 -0.29 1.24 -0.32
N PHE A 193 -1.54 1.43 -0.73
CA PHE A 193 -2.25 0.40 -1.49
C PHE A 193 -1.93 0.47 -2.99
N ASP A 194 -1.78 1.69 -3.52
CA ASP A 194 -1.40 1.92 -4.91
C ASP A 194 -0.15 2.82 -4.95
N PRO A 195 0.91 2.41 -5.67
CA PRO A 195 2.16 3.14 -5.64
C PRO A 195 2.09 4.43 -6.49
N PHE A 196 1.32 4.45 -7.58
CA PHE A 196 1.10 5.68 -8.37
C PHE A 196 0.31 6.70 -7.57
N GLU A 197 -0.79 6.28 -6.94
CA GLU A 197 -1.59 7.09 -6.02
C GLU A 197 -0.70 7.70 -4.92
N MET A 198 0.21 6.91 -4.35
CA MET A 198 1.14 7.39 -3.32
C MET A 198 2.12 8.43 -3.87
N ALA A 199 2.68 8.20 -5.05
CA ALA A 199 3.56 9.17 -5.70
C ALA A 199 2.84 10.49 -5.99
N VAL A 200 1.61 10.44 -6.51
CA VAL A 200 0.80 11.64 -6.75
C VAL A 200 0.48 12.37 -5.44
N ARG A 201 0.05 11.64 -4.39
CA ARG A 201 -0.19 12.22 -3.05
C ARG A 201 1.07 12.90 -2.48
N ALA A 202 2.26 12.34 -2.71
CA ALA A 202 3.53 12.96 -2.32
C ALA A 202 3.77 14.30 -3.04
N VAL A 203 3.52 14.36 -4.35
CA VAL A 203 3.63 15.59 -5.15
C VAL A 203 2.60 16.64 -4.72
N LEU A 204 1.36 16.23 -4.51
CA LEU A 204 0.30 17.13 -4.04
C LEU A 204 0.61 17.74 -2.67
N GLY A 205 1.26 16.98 -1.78
CA GLY A 205 1.62 17.41 -0.43
C GLY A 205 2.87 18.27 -0.29
N GLN A 206 3.60 18.54 -1.38
CA GLN A 206 4.82 19.35 -1.32
C GLN A 206 4.55 20.75 -0.75
N GLN A 207 5.26 21.15 0.30
CA GLN A 207 5.21 22.50 0.89
C GLN A 207 3.84 22.95 1.43
N ILE A 208 2.90 22.03 1.64
CA ILE A 208 1.57 22.33 2.21
C ILE A 208 1.22 21.36 3.33
N THR A 209 0.15 21.65 4.08
CA THR A 209 -0.32 20.78 5.16
C THR A 209 -0.93 19.48 4.62
N VAL A 210 -0.97 18.43 5.44
CA VAL A 210 -1.64 17.16 5.10
C VAL A 210 -3.11 17.38 4.73
N GLY A 211 -3.82 18.25 5.45
CA GLY A 211 -5.22 18.59 5.15
C GLY A 211 -5.39 19.27 3.79
N ALA A 212 -4.49 20.20 3.42
CA ALA A 212 -4.53 20.85 2.11
C ALA A 212 -4.21 19.87 0.97
N ALA A 213 -3.24 18.97 1.18
CA ALA A 213 -2.90 17.91 0.24
C ALA A 213 -4.10 16.97 0.00
N ARG A 214 -4.78 16.59 1.08
CA ARG A 214 -6.01 15.79 1.04
C ARG A 214 -7.08 16.47 0.20
N THR A 215 -7.30 17.77 0.39
CA THR A 215 -8.28 18.54 -0.39
C THR A 215 -7.98 18.52 -1.89
N LEU A 216 -6.71 18.71 -2.29
CA LEU A 216 -6.32 18.62 -3.70
C LEU A 216 -6.57 17.22 -4.27
N ALA A 217 -6.20 16.19 -3.52
CA ALA A 217 -6.41 14.81 -3.92
C ALA A 217 -7.90 14.46 -4.05
N SER A 218 -8.76 14.93 -3.12
CA SER A 218 -10.21 14.77 -3.20
C SER A 218 -10.80 15.39 -4.47
N ARG A 219 -10.36 16.59 -4.84
CA ARG A 219 -10.82 17.26 -6.08
C ARG A 219 -10.40 16.48 -7.32
N MET A 220 -9.16 16.01 -7.34
CA MET A 220 -8.64 15.17 -8.43
C MET A 220 -9.45 13.89 -8.60
N VAL A 221 -9.75 13.20 -7.49
CA VAL A 221 -10.53 11.96 -7.50
C VAL A 221 -11.98 12.20 -7.89
N SER A 222 -12.59 13.29 -7.40
CA SER A 222 -13.99 13.61 -7.74
C SER A 222 -14.18 13.90 -9.24
N HIS A 223 -13.13 14.34 -9.94
CA HIS A 223 -13.20 14.72 -11.36
C HIS A 223 -12.64 13.65 -12.30
N TYR A 224 -11.53 12.99 -11.91
CA TYR A 224 -10.80 12.04 -12.75
C TYR A 224 -10.75 10.61 -12.19
N GLY A 225 -11.30 10.37 -10.99
CA GLY A 225 -11.34 9.04 -10.38
C GLY A 225 -12.17 8.04 -11.18
N ILE A 226 -11.87 6.77 -11.00
CA ILE A 226 -12.60 5.66 -11.63
C ILE A 226 -13.82 5.37 -10.76
N ALA A 227 -15.03 5.48 -11.31
CA ALA A 227 -16.25 5.16 -10.56
C ALA A 227 -16.26 3.69 -10.14
N VAL A 228 -16.66 3.42 -8.89
CA VAL A 228 -16.74 2.07 -8.33
C VAL A 228 -18.08 1.88 -7.63
N GLU A 229 -18.82 0.87 -8.08
CA GLU A 229 -20.05 0.42 -7.43
C GLU A 229 -19.70 -0.48 -6.24
N THR A 230 -19.79 0.06 -5.02
CA THR A 230 -19.39 -0.69 -3.81
C THR A 230 -20.57 -1.17 -2.96
N GLY A 231 -21.72 -0.48 -3.02
CA GLY A 231 -22.80 -0.63 -2.06
C GLY A 231 -22.44 -0.17 -0.63
N VAL A 232 -21.24 0.39 -0.43
CA VAL A 232 -20.75 0.89 0.86
C VAL A 232 -20.84 2.42 0.86
N PRO A 233 -21.68 3.04 1.71
CA PRO A 233 -21.79 4.49 1.78
C PRO A 233 -20.43 5.15 2.01
N GLY A 234 -20.08 6.13 1.17
CA GLY A 234 -18.81 6.87 1.23
C GLY A 234 -17.67 6.30 0.38
N LEU A 235 -17.83 5.11 -0.22
CA LEU A 235 -16.89 4.54 -1.19
C LEU A 235 -17.51 4.58 -2.59
N SER A 236 -16.99 5.46 -3.45
CA SER A 236 -17.57 5.72 -4.77
C SER A 236 -16.56 5.78 -5.90
N HIS A 237 -15.27 6.00 -5.60
CA HIS A 237 -14.23 6.16 -6.60
C HIS A 237 -12.97 5.42 -6.19
N ALA A 238 -12.24 4.88 -7.17
CA ALA A 238 -10.83 4.59 -7.05
C ALA A 238 -9.99 5.73 -7.63
N PHE A 239 -8.71 5.78 -7.25
CA PHE A 239 -7.78 6.79 -7.74
C PHE A 239 -7.58 6.66 -9.27
N PRO A 240 -7.38 7.76 -10.03
CA PRO A 240 -7.07 7.67 -11.46
C PRO A 240 -5.79 6.85 -11.70
N SER A 241 -5.84 5.94 -12.67
CA SER A 241 -4.67 5.20 -13.16
C SER A 241 -3.69 6.12 -13.91
N PRO A 242 -2.40 5.77 -14.02
CA PRO A 242 -1.45 6.46 -14.90
C PRO A 242 -1.99 6.67 -16.32
N GLU A 243 -2.58 5.63 -16.92
CA GLU A 243 -3.13 5.64 -18.29
C GLU A 243 -4.20 6.72 -18.42
N ARG A 244 -5.13 6.77 -17.46
CA ARG A 244 -6.17 7.82 -17.38
C ARG A 244 -5.62 9.24 -17.33
N ILE A 245 -4.47 9.45 -16.69
CA ILE A 245 -3.79 10.77 -16.67
C ILE A 245 -3.17 11.08 -18.04
N LEU A 246 -2.61 10.07 -18.72
CA LEU A 246 -1.98 10.21 -20.03
C LEU A 246 -3.00 10.39 -21.17
N GLU A 247 -4.24 9.92 -20.99
CA GLU A 247 -5.37 10.14 -21.91
C GLU A 247 -5.88 11.60 -21.92
N LEU A 248 -5.47 12.43 -20.96
CA LEU A 248 -5.88 13.83 -20.89
C LEU A 248 -5.19 14.62 -22.02
N ASN A 249 -5.93 14.83 -23.10
CA ASN A 249 -5.45 15.56 -24.28
C ASN A 249 -5.07 17.01 -23.95
N GLY A 250 -3.98 17.50 -24.55
CA GLY A 250 -3.47 18.86 -24.36
C GLY A 250 -2.54 19.02 -23.16
N ASP A 251 -2.41 20.25 -22.68
CA ASP A 251 -1.54 20.57 -21.55
C ASP A 251 -2.19 20.13 -20.24
N ILE A 252 -1.48 19.35 -19.42
CA ILE A 252 -2.00 18.78 -18.17
C ILE A 252 -2.47 19.86 -17.18
N GLU A 253 -1.89 21.05 -17.25
CA GLU A 253 -2.28 22.20 -16.44
C GLU A 253 -3.67 22.72 -16.75
N THR A 254 -4.17 22.53 -17.97
CA THR A 254 -5.54 22.92 -18.34
C THR A 254 -6.58 22.04 -17.64
N HIS A 255 -6.20 20.81 -17.31
CA HIS A 255 -7.01 19.81 -16.61
C HIS A 255 -6.89 19.94 -15.09
N LEU A 256 -5.66 19.95 -14.57
CA LEU A 256 -5.40 19.93 -13.13
C LEU A 256 -5.38 21.32 -12.49
N GLY A 257 -5.13 22.38 -13.27
CA GLY A 257 -5.13 23.77 -12.82
C GLY A 257 -6.45 24.21 -12.19
N PRO A 258 -7.62 23.98 -12.84
CA PRO A 258 -8.93 24.29 -12.26
C PRO A 258 -9.21 23.60 -10.91
N LEU A 259 -8.51 22.50 -10.60
CA LEU A 259 -8.63 21.80 -9.31
C LEU A 259 -7.77 22.44 -8.19
N GLY A 260 -6.98 23.45 -8.53
CA GLY A 260 -6.02 24.12 -7.64
C GLY A 260 -4.62 23.47 -7.65
N ILE A 261 -4.34 22.59 -8.60
CA ILE A 261 -3.02 21.96 -8.74
C ILE A 261 -2.16 22.87 -9.63
N ILE A 262 -1.11 23.44 -9.04
CA ILE A 262 -0.21 24.35 -9.76
C ILE A 262 0.51 23.64 -10.91
N ARG A 263 0.92 24.43 -11.92
CA ARG A 263 1.60 23.99 -13.14
C ARG A 263 2.72 22.97 -12.90
N THR A 264 3.63 23.26 -11.97
CA THR A 264 4.78 22.39 -11.70
C THR A 264 4.34 21.01 -11.22
N ARG A 265 3.43 20.94 -10.23
CA ARG A 265 2.88 19.67 -9.73
C ARG A 265 2.11 18.91 -10.80
N ALA A 266 1.32 19.61 -11.63
CA ALA A 266 0.58 18.97 -12.71
C ALA A 266 1.53 18.30 -13.72
N ARG A 267 2.63 18.98 -14.10
CA ARG A 267 3.67 18.41 -14.96
C ARG A 267 4.38 17.22 -14.31
N THR A 268 4.71 17.32 -13.02
CA THR A 268 5.32 16.20 -12.27
C THR A 268 4.41 14.98 -12.23
N ILE A 269 3.09 15.16 -12.03
CA ILE A 269 2.11 14.07 -12.05
C ILE A 269 2.07 13.38 -13.42
N ARG A 270 2.05 14.16 -14.52
CA ARG A 270 2.12 13.58 -15.88
C ARG A 270 3.44 12.85 -16.13
N ALA A 271 4.56 13.40 -15.67
CA ALA A 271 5.87 12.76 -15.80
C ALA A 271 5.94 11.43 -15.02
N LEU A 272 5.40 11.38 -13.80
CA LEU A 272 5.26 10.15 -13.02
C LEU A 272 4.39 9.12 -13.73
N ALA A 273 3.23 9.54 -14.26
CA ALA A 273 2.34 8.66 -15.00
C ALA A 273 3.06 8.05 -16.22
N HIS A 274 3.78 8.88 -16.97
CA HIS A 274 4.56 8.42 -18.13
C HIS A 274 5.63 7.40 -17.72
N ALA A 275 6.49 7.76 -16.77
CA ALA A 275 7.61 6.92 -16.36
C ALA A 275 7.17 5.55 -15.82
N LEU A 276 6.03 5.49 -15.13
CA LEU A 276 5.45 4.22 -14.66
C LEU A 276 4.80 3.41 -15.79
N SER A 277 4.05 4.06 -16.70
CA SER A 277 3.42 3.36 -17.82
C SER A 277 4.44 2.85 -18.86
N THR A 278 5.59 3.51 -19.02
CA THR A 278 6.68 3.06 -19.91
C THR A 278 7.65 2.07 -19.24
N GLY A 279 7.58 1.90 -17.92
CA GLY A 279 8.49 1.05 -17.15
C GLY A 279 9.88 1.66 -16.93
N GLU A 280 10.06 2.95 -17.18
CA GLU A 280 11.28 3.68 -16.78
C GLU A 280 11.44 3.70 -15.26
N LEU A 281 10.31 3.78 -14.56
CA LEU A 281 10.21 3.70 -13.10
C LEU A 281 9.44 2.44 -12.71
N ASP A 282 9.92 1.74 -11.68
CA ASP A 282 9.25 0.56 -11.15
C ASP A 282 9.15 0.62 -9.61
N PHE A 283 7.95 0.37 -9.08
CA PHE A 283 7.70 0.28 -7.64
C PHE A 283 7.25 -1.12 -7.23
N GLY A 284 7.34 -2.08 -8.14
CA GLY A 284 6.92 -3.45 -7.97
C GLY A 284 7.90 -4.31 -7.16
N PRO A 285 7.52 -5.57 -6.90
CA PRO A 285 8.38 -6.53 -6.22
C PRO A 285 9.68 -6.76 -6.99
N GLY A 286 10.82 -6.49 -6.35
CA GLY A 286 12.15 -6.69 -6.93
C GLY A 286 12.82 -5.41 -7.44
N ALA A 287 12.10 -4.29 -7.48
CA ALA A 287 12.70 -2.98 -7.72
C ALA A 287 13.72 -2.64 -6.62
N ILE A 288 14.86 -2.06 -7.02
CA ILE A 288 15.91 -1.62 -6.10
C ILE A 288 15.63 -0.16 -5.74
N ALA A 289 15.26 0.09 -4.49
CA ALA A 289 14.81 1.42 -4.06
C ALA A 289 15.83 2.53 -4.33
N GLU A 290 17.12 2.24 -4.16
CA GLU A 290 18.21 3.17 -4.43
C GLU A 290 18.24 3.63 -5.89
N ASP A 291 18.07 2.69 -6.84
CA ASP A 291 18.05 2.97 -8.28
C ASP A 291 16.80 3.79 -8.65
N GLU A 292 15.65 3.43 -8.11
CA GLU A 292 14.38 4.13 -8.35
C GLU A 292 14.37 5.53 -7.74
N VAL A 293 15.07 5.75 -6.63
CA VAL A 293 15.30 7.09 -6.08
C VAL A 293 16.14 7.94 -7.04
N GLN A 294 17.19 7.38 -7.67
CA GLN A 294 17.96 8.14 -8.66
C GLN A 294 17.11 8.51 -9.88
N LYS A 295 16.29 7.58 -10.37
CA LYS A 295 15.36 7.84 -11.48
C LYS A 295 14.34 8.92 -11.12
N LEU A 296 13.73 8.83 -9.94
CA LEU A 296 12.81 9.83 -9.40
C LEU A 296 13.41 11.24 -9.38
N LEU A 297 14.69 11.38 -9.01
CA LEU A 297 15.40 12.66 -8.97
C LEU A 297 15.60 13.30 -10.35
N THR A 298 15.49 12.53 -11.44
CA THR A 298 15.56 13.09 -12.80
C THR A 298 14.22 13.69 -13.26
N LEU A 299 13.11 13.34 -12.57
CA LEU A 299 11.79 13.84 -12.93
C LEU A 299 11.61 15.31 -12.49
N PRO A 300 10.96 16.14 -13.32
CA PRO A 300 10.77 17.55 -13.01
C PRO A 300 9.92 17.73 -11.75
N GLY A 301 10.39 18.56 -10.81
CA GLY A 301 9.67 18.87 -9.57
C GLY A 301 9.76 17.80 -8.47
N ILE A 302 10.57 16.75 -8.66
CA ILE A 302 10.88 15.77 -7.61
C ILE A 302 12.26 16.06 -7.03
N GLY A 303 12.28 16.56 -5.80
CA GLY A 303 13.51 16.74 -5.03
C GLY A 303 13.82 15.56 -4.09
N PRO A 304 14.96 15.59 -3.39
CA PRO A 304 15.40 14.52 -2.50
C PRO A 304 14.36 14.10 -1.45
N TRP A 305 13.64 15.06 -0.86
CA TRP A 305 12.58 14.76 0.10
C TRP A 305 11.46 13.93 -0.54
N THR A 306 10.97 14.35 -1.71
CA THR A 306 9.85 13.66 -2.39
C THR A 306 10.27 12.27 -2.86
N ALA A 307 11.47 12.12 -3.42
CA ALA A 307 11.98 10.83 -3.88
C ALA A 307 12.09 9.82 -2.73
N GLN A 308 12.69 10.24 -1.61
CA GLN A 308 12.82 9.42 -0.40
C GLN A 308 11.45 9.07 0.21
N TYR A 309 10.51 10.02 0.25
CA TYR A 309 9.16 9.76 0.75
C TYR A 309 8.39 8.77 -0.13
N ILE A 310 8.56 8.84 -1.45
CA ILE A 310 7.97 7.86 -2.38
C ILE A 310 8.57 6.48 -2.15
N ALA A 311 9.89 6.35 -2.11
CA ALA A 311 10.54 5.06 -1.84
C ALA A 311 10.12 4.46 -0.48
N MET A 312 10.07 5.30 0.56
CA MET A 312 9.59 4.93 1.88
C MET A 312 8.16 4.35 1.86
N ARG A 313 7.22 5.04 1.20
CA ARG A 313 5.79 4.73 1.30
C ARG A 313 5.29 3.77 0.21
N ALA A 314 5.74 3.97 -1.03
CA ALA A 314 5.32 3.20 -2.20
C ALA A 314 6.09 1.89 -2.34
N MET A 315 7.35 1.83 -1.91
CA MET A 315 8.20 0.63 -2.01
C MET A 315 8.47 -0.03 -0.66
N ALA A 316 7.99 0.55 0.45
CA ALA A 316 8.29 0.10 1.82
C ALA A 316 9.80 0.01 2.08
N TRP A 317 10.58 0.88 1.45
CA TRP A 317 12.01 0.91 1.67
C TRP A 317 12.29 1.31 3.11
N THR A 318 12.92 0.43 3.88
CA THR A 318 13.03 0.57 5.33
C THR A 318 14.09 1.59 5.75
N ASP A 319 14.95 1.99 4.82
CA ASP A 319 16.11 2.81 5.07
C ASP A 319 16.06 4.19 4.38
N ALA A 320 14.90 4.57 3.86
CA ALA A 320 14.67 5.92 3.35
C ALA A 320 14.74 6.94 4.49
N PHE A 321 15.31 8.13 4.21
CA PHE A 321 15.43 9.19 5.22
C PHE A 321 15.40 10.61 4.64
N MET A 322 14.73 11.50 5.36
CA MET A 322 14.45 12.87 4.92
C MET A 322 14.84 13.89 6.00
N PRO A 323 16.11 14.34 6.06
CA PRO A 323 16.59 15.22 7.13
C PRO A 323 15.95 16.63 7.10
N THR A 324 15.33 17.01 5.98
CA THR A 324 14.61 18.28 5.82
C THR A 324 13.12 18.15 6.08
N ASP A 325 12.62 16.97 6.42
CA ASP A 325 11.21 16.76 6.74
C ASP A 325 10.77 17.61 7.94
N PHE A 326 9.60 18.24 7.84
CA PHE A 326 9.11 19.15 8.88
C PHE A 326 8.88 18.42 10.20
N GLY A 327 8.30 17.22 10.18
CA GLY A 327 8.06 16.42 11.37
C GLY A 327 9.36 15.97 12.01
N VAL A 328 10.31 15.45 11.21
CA VAL A 328 11.65 15.05 11.68
C VAL A 328 12.37 16.24 12.33
N LYS A 329 12.40 17.41 11.66
CA LYS A 329 13.03 18.61 12.21
C LYS A 329 12.38 19.08 13.51
N LYS A 330 11.05 19.02 13.61
CA LYS A 330 10.31 19.42 14.80
C LYS A 330 10.60 18.47 15.98
N ALA A 331 10.62 17.16 15.73
CA ALA A 331 10.89 16.15 16.75
C ALA A 331 12.34 16.18 17.27
N LEU A 332 13.29 16.61 16.43
CA LEU A 332 14.72 16.65 16.76
C LEU A 332 15.26 18.05 17.05
N ALA A 333 14.37 19.05 17.16
CA ALA A 333 14.74 20.43 17.43
C ALA A 333 15.64 20.53 18.69
N PRO A 334 16.66 21.41 18.70
CA PRO A 334 16.97 22.43 17.69
C PRO A 334 17.97 22.00 16.58
N ARG A 335 18.14 20.70 16.33
CA ARG A 335 19.18 20.20 15.39
C ARG A 335 19.00 20.71 13.95
N THR A 336 20.12 20.98 13.28
CA THR A 336 20.17 21.31 11.85
C THR A 336 19.99 20.06 10.97
N ALA A 337 19.67 20.24 9.69
CA ALA A 337 19.53 19.10 8.76
C ALA A 337 20.83 18.29 8.60
N GLY A 338 22.00 18.93 8.74
CA GLY A 338 23.30 18.24 8.74
C GLY A 338 23.46 17.32 9.95
N GLN A 339 23.21 17.84 11.15
CA GLN A 339 23.25 17.07 12.39
C GLN A 339 22.22 15.93 12.40
N ILE A 340 21.02 16.17 11.87
CA ILE A 340 19.98 15.14 11.73
C ILE A 340 20.45 14.02 10.79
N ARG A 341 21.14 14.35 9.69
CA ARG A 341 21.67 13.36 8.74
C ARG A 341 22.77 12.49 9.34
N GLU A 342 23.66 13.10 10.13
CA GLU A 342 24.73 12.40 10.85
C GLU A 342 24.16 11.46 11.91
N LEU A 343 23.23 11.96 12.72
CA LEU A 343 22.53 11.18 13.74
C LEU A 343 21.82 9.95 13.13
N ALA A 344 21.17 10.13 11.98
CA ALA A 344 20.42 9.06 11.33
C ALA A 344 21.30 7.93 10.77
N GLN A 345 22.63 8.09 10.69
CA GLN A 345 23.51 6.99 10.31
C GLN A 345 23.40 5.81 11.29
N ALA A 346 23.24 6.10 12.58
CA ALA A 346 23.08 5.08 13.63
C ALA A 346 21.75 4.31 13.55
N TRP A 347 20.81 4.75 12.70
CA TRP A 347 19.50 4.11 12.54
C TRP A 347 19.40 3.21 11.31
N GLN A 348 20.48 3.05 10.54
CA GLN A 348 20.50 2.11 9.42
C GLN A 348 20.40 0.65 9.94
N PRO A 349 19.65 -0.23 9.26
CA PRO A 349 18.93 -0.04 8.00
C PRO A 349 17.43 0.33 8.18
N TRP A 350 17.07 0.97 9.31
CA TRP A 350 15.70 1.20 9.76
C TRP A 350 15.30 2.68 9.80
N ARG A 351 15.95 3.55 9.02
CA ARG A 351 15.71 5.00 9.06
C ARG A 351 14.26 5.42 8.75
N SER A 352 13.51 4.62 7.99
CA SER A 352 12.09 4.86 7.76
C SER A 352 11.23 4.59 9.00
N TYR A 353 11.54 3.54 9.77
CA TYR A 353 10.90 3.30 11.05
C TYR A 353 11.29 4.35 12.09
N ALA A 354 12.54 4.83 12.06
CA ALA A 354 12.95 5.98 12.88
C ALA A 354 12.10 7.22 12.55
N THR A 355 11.88 7.49 11.26
CA THR A 355 11.01 8.59 10.80
C THR A 355 9.59 8.46 11.34
N ILE A 356 8.99 7.26 11.31
CA ILE A 356 7.64 7.05 11.88
C ILE A 356 7.62 7.27 13.40
N ASN A 357 8.62 6.78 14.13
CA ASN A 357 8.72 7.03 15.56
C ASN A 357 8.82 8.53 15.88
N LEU A 358 9.62 9.29 15.11
CA LEU A 358 9.73 10.75 15.24
C LEU A 358 8.40 11.47 14.95
N TRP A 359 7.66 11.05 13.94
CA TRP A 359 6.32 11.60 13.65
C TRP A 359 5.32 11.28 14.75
N ASN A 360 5.34 10.05 15.28
CA ASN A 360 4.44 9.65 16.35
C ASN A 360 4.72 10.40 17.65
N ALA A 361 5.97 10.77 17.94
CA ALA A 361 6.32 11.54 19.14
C ALA A 361 5.80 13.00 19.14
N LEU A 362 5.25 13.48 18.02
CA LEU A 362 4.65 14.82 17.91
C LEU A 362 3.16 14.86 18.25
N HIS A 363 2.57 13.72 18.55
CA HIS A 363 1.14 13.50 18.83
C HIS A 363 0.99 12.69 20.12
#